data_AF-F8AWZ8-F1
#
_entry.id   AF-F8AWZ8-F1
#
_cell.length_a   1.000
_cell.length_b   1.000
_cell.length_c   1.000
_cell.angle_alpha   90.00
_cell.angle_beta   90.00
_cell.angle_gamma   90.00
#
_symmetry.space_group_name_H-M   'P 1'
#
loop_
_entity.id
_entity.type
_entity.pdbx_description
1 polymer ?
#
loop_
_entity_poly.entity_id
_entity_poly.type
_entity_poly.pdbx_seq_one_letter_code
_entity_poly.pdbx_strand_id
1 'polypeptide(L)'
;MARSGWDQSQWIDYDAYVLNVFAGGSTAWIEYRYTIGYVGWRRIYTEPDPTESEVLTVATAAKASGRPVRVRVTNSSGPGGTAEIVAMQTL
;
A
#
# COMPACT_ATOMS: atom_id res chain seq x y z
N MET A 1 8.27 -4.57 26.51
CA MET A 1 8.44 -4.51 25.05
C MET A 1 7.18 -5.10 24.43
N ALA A 2 6.26 -4.26 23.96
CA ALA A 2 5.06 -4.75 23.29
C ALA A 2 5.48 -5.29 21.91
N ARG A 3 5.47 -6.61 21.74
CA ARG A 3 5.45 -7.22 20.41
C ARG A 3 4.15 -6.74 19.77
N SER A 4 4.22 -5.95 18.71
CA SER A 4 3.04 -5.70 17.88
C SER A 4 2.48 -7.07 17.48
N GLY A 5 1.17 -7.25 17.56
CA GLY A 5 0.49 -8.54 17.27
C GLY A 5 0.60 -9.01 15.82
N TRP A 6 1.51 -8.41 15.05
CA TRP A 6 1.70 -8.63 13.63
C TRP A 6 2.98 -9.43 13.43
N ASP A 7 2.83 -10.63 12.86
CA ASP A 7 3.92 -11.53 12.54
C ASP A 7 4.79 -10.92 11.44
N GLN A 8 6.05 -10.61 11.77
CA GLN A 8 7.01 -10.07 10.81
C GLN A 8 7.49 -11.10 9.76
N SER A 9 7.03 -12.35 9.83
CA SER A 9 7.23 -13.34 8.75
C SER A 9 6.30 -13.09 7.55
N GLN A 10 5.35 -12.16 7.68
CA GLN A 10 4.27 -11.91 6.73
C GLN A 10 4.51 -10.69 5.83
N TRP A 11 5.74 -10.34 5.48
CA TRP A 11 5.95 -9.21 4.55
C TRP A 11 6.08 -9.71 3.11
N ILE A 12 5.40 -9.04 2.18
CA ILE A 12 5.55 -9.31 0.75
C ILE A 12 5.88 -8.00 0.04
N ASP A 13 6.95 -8.06 -0.76
CA ASP A 13 7.36 -6.99 -1.64
C ASP A 13 7.01 -7.35 -3.09
N TYR A 14 6.31 -6.45 -3.79
CA TYR A 14 6.05 -6.64 -5.21
C TYR A 14 5.97 -5.33 -5.97
N ASP A 15 6.20 -5.42 -7.29
CA ASP A 15 5.99 -4.30 -8.19
C ASP A 15 4.49 -4.15 -8.48
N ALA A 16 4.01 -2.92 -8.42
CA ALA A 16 2.62 -2.58 -8.62
C ALA A 16 2.48 -1.33 -9.48
N TYR A 17 1.30 -1.17 -10.08
CA TYR A 17 0.89 0.07 -10.72
C TYR A 17 -0.26 0.68 -9.94
N VAL A 18 -0.10 1.95 -9.57
CA VAL A 18 -1.16 2.71 -8.90
C VAL A 18 -2.25 3.04 -9.92
N LEU A 19 -3.48 2.68 -9.60
CA LEU A 19 -4.67 2.95 -10.41
C LEU A 19 -5.37 4.22 -9.91
N ASN A 20 -5.62 4.29 -8.61
CA ASN A 20 -6.27 5.43 -7.97
C ASN A 20 -5.64 5.76 -6.63
N VAL A 21 -5.69 7.06 -6.30
CA VAL A 21 -5.34 7.60 -4.99
C VAL A 21 -6.48 8.54 -4.63
N PHE A 22 -7.02 8.36 -3.43
CA PHE A 22 -8.00 9.25 -2.83
C PHE A 22 -7.46 9.71 -1.49
N ALA A 23 -7.54 11.00 -1.23
CA ALA A 23 -7.28 11.58 0.08
C ALA A 23 -8.34 12.66 0.32
N GLY A 24 -9.16 12.48 1.36
CA GLY A 24 -10.24 13.41 1.68
C GLY A 24 -10.72 13.25 3.12
N GLY A 25 -10.82 14.38 3.84
CA GLY A 25 -11.21 14.37 5.25
C GLY A 25 -10.22 13.58 6.10
N SER A 26 -10.72 12.60 6.86
CA SER A 26 -9.93 11.71 7.72
C SER A 26 -9.68 10.35 7.08
N THR A 27 -9.79 10.23 5.75
CA THR A 27 -9.65 8.95 5.06
C THR A 27 -8.87 9.13 3.77
N ALA A 28 -7.86 8.30 3.60
CA ALA A 28 -7.23 8.12 2.31
C ALA A 28 -7.14 6.63 1.95
N TRP A 29 -7.11 6.38 0.65
CA TRP A 29 -6.92 5.06 0.12
C TRP A 29 -6.18 5.05 -1.21
N ILE A 30 -5.43 3.96 -1.44
CA ILE A 30 -4.71 3.70 -2.68
C ILE A 30 -5.24 2.41 -3.27
N GLU A 31 -5.58 2.45 -4.56
CA GLU A 31 -5.86 1.28 -5.37
C GLU A 31 -4.66 1.01 -6.28
N TYR A 32 -4.16 -0.21 -6.25
CA TYR A 32 -3.08 -0.64 -7.13
C TYR A 32 -3.34 -2.04 -7.69
N ARG A 33 -2.79 -2.30 -8.88
CA ARG A 33 -2.68 -3.64 -9.45
C ARG A 33 -1.28 -4.18 -9.20
N TYR A 34 -1.16 -5.45 -8.83
CA TYR A 34 0.13 -6.13 -8.66
C TYR A 34 0.15 -7.46 -9.40
N THR A 35 1.34 -7.96 -9.71
CA THR A 35 1.54 -9.29 -10.33
C THR A 35 2.55 -10.11 -9.53
N ILE A 36 2.09 -11.21 -8.92
CA ILE A 36 2.94 -12.16 -8.17
C ILE A 36 2.62 -13.61 -8.56
N GLY A 37 2.71 -13.92 -9.87
CA GLY A 37 2.21 -15.18 -10.43
C GLY A 37 0.69 -15.18 -10.71
N TYR A 38 -0.03 -14.15 -10.24
CA TYR A 38 -1.41 -13.81 -10.61
C TYR A 38 -1.60 -12.29 -10.51
N VAL A 39 -2.64 -11.76 -11.17
CA VAL A 39 -3.02 -10.34 -11.10
C VAL A 39 -3.99 -10.13 -9.94
N GLY A 40 -3.67 -9.20 -9.05
CA GLY A 40 -4.53 -8.84 -7.93
C GLY A 40 -4.79 -7.33 -7.85
N TRP A 41 -5.83 -6.97 -7.10
CA TRP A 41 -6.18 -5.59 -6.75
C TRP A 41 -6.31 -5.47 -5.23
N ARG A 42 -5.87 -4.36 -4.67
CA ARG A 42 -6.02 -4.04 -3.24
C ARG A 42 -6.37 -2.57 -3.04
N ARG A 43 -7.19 -2.30 -2.02
CA ARG A 43 -7.48 -0.98 -1.43
C ARG A 43 -6.94 -0.97 -0.01
N ILE A 44 -6.44 0.17 0.44
CA ILE A 44 -5.82 0.31 1.77
C ILE A 44 -6.38 1.55 2.43
N TYR A 45 -6.70 1.44 3.72
CA TYR A 45 -7.02 2.58 4.57
C TYR A 45 -5.74 3.05 5.23
N THR A 46 -5.47 4.34 5.13
CA THR A 46 -4.38 4.96 5.86
C THR A 46 -4.97 5.81 6.98
N GLU A 47 -4.53 5.56 8.22
CA GLU A 47 -4.81 6.44 9.36
C GLU A 47 -3.73 7.52 9.44
N PRO A 48 -4.07 8.75 9.91
CA PRO A 48 -3.18 9.92 9.90
C PRO A 48 -1.91 9.73 10.74
N ASP A 49 -0.90 9.14 10.12
CA ASP A 49 0.47 8.98 10.61
C ASP A 49 1.45 9.57 9.58
N PRO A 50 2.60 10.16 9.97
CA PRO A 50 3.63 10.63 9.03
C PRO A 50 4.01 9.63 7.92
N THR A 51 3.95 8.32 8.19
CA THR A 51 4.21 7.25 7.21
C THR A 51 3.19 7.25 6.06
N GLU A 52 1.92 7.60 6.34
CA GLU A 52 0.87 7.73 5.33
C GLU A 52 1.20 8.83 4.32
N SER A 53 1.68 9.98 4.80
CA SER A 53 1.93 11.15 3.94
C SER A 53 3.00 10.86 2.88
N GLU A 54 4.04 10.09 3.24
CA GLU A 54 5.06 9.66 2.29
C GLU A 54 4.51 8.66 1.27
N VAL A 55 3.76 7.64 1.73
CA VAL A 55 3.15 6.63 0.87
C VAL A 55 2.16 7.25 -0.12
N LEU A 56 1.32 8.20 0.33
CA LEU A 56 0.39 8.93 -0.55
C LEU A 56 1.12 9.81 -1.56
N THR A 57 2.23 10.45 -1.16
CA THR A 57 3.04 11.28 -2.06
C THR A 57 3.64 10.43 -3.18
N VAL A 58 4.27 9.30 -2.83
CA VAL A 58 4.83 8.35 -3.79
C VAL A 58 3.75 7.79 -4.72
N ALA A 59 2.61 7.37 -4.17
CA ALA A 59 1.51 6.81 -4.95
C ALA A 59 0.92 7.84 -5.93
N THR A 60 0.77 9.10 -5.50
CA THR A 60 0.28 10.20 -6.33
C THR A 60 1.25 10.48 -7.48
N ALA A 61 2.55 10.55 -7.20
CA ALA A 61 3.58 10.77 -8.22
C ALA A 61 3.66 9.60 -9.22
N ALA A 62 3.58 8.36 -8.73
CA ALA A 62 3.56 7.17 -9.56
C ALA A 62 2.34 7.13 -10.49
N LYS A 63 1.15 7.45 -9.97
CA LYS A 63 -0.08 7.56 -10.78
C LYS A 63 0.06 8.61 -11.87
N ALA A 64 0.55 9.80 -11.53
CA ALA A 64 0.70 10.91 -12.49
C ALA A 64 1.71 10.60 -13.60
N SER A 65 2.76 9.83 -13.28
CA SER A 65 3.82 9.47 -14.23
C SER A 65 3.60 8.13 -14.94
N GLY A 66 2.61 7.34 -14.52
CA GLY A 66 2.38 5.97 -15.00
C GLY A 66 3.50 4.99 -14.67
N ARG A 67 4.40 5.36 -13.74
CA ARG A 67 5.56 4.54 -13.37
C ARG A 67 5.17 3.47 -12.34
N PRO A 68 5.78 2.28 -12.40
CA PRO A 68 5.58 1.26 -11.38
C PRO A 68 6.22 1.69 -10.04
N VAL A 69 5.69 1.12 -8.96
CA VAL A 69 6.18 1.26 -7.60
C VAL A 69 6.53 -0.10 -7.03
N ARG A 70 7.53 -0.15 -6.14
CA ARG A 70 7.72 -1.27 -5.22
C ARG A 70 6.87 -1.00 -3.98
N VAL A 71 6.02 -1.95 -3.63
CA VAL A 71 5.16 -1.86 -2.44
C VAL A 71 5.53 -2.96 -1.47
N ARG A 72 5.63 -2.62 -0.18
CA ARG A 72 5.76 -3.57 0.94
C ARG A 72 4.46 -3.59 1.73
N VAL A 73 3.86 -4.79 1.83
CA VAL A 73 2.59 -5.00 2.53
C VAL A 73 2.64 -6.15 3.53
N THR A 74 1.74 -6.14 4.51
CA THR A 74 1.42 -7.34 5.27
C THR A 74 0.77 -8.43 4.39
N ASN A 75 1.10 -9.69 4.66
CA ASN A 75 0.55 -10.89 4.03
C ASN A 75 -0.83 -11.21 4.64
N SER A 76 -1.09 -10.76 5.87
CA SER A 76 -2.41 -10.78 6.47
C SER A 76 -3.33 -9.82 5.72
N SER A 77 -4.29 -10.37 4.99
CA SER A 77 -5.47 -9.61 4.60
C SER A 77 -6.34 -9.40 5.84
N GLY A 78 -6.48 -8.16 6.29
CA GLY A 78 -7.50 -7.76 7.25
C GLY A 78 -8.92 -7.94 6.72
N PRO A 79 -9.94 -7.59 7.53
CA PRO A 79 -11.35 -7.70 7.14
C PRO A 79 -11.63 -7.00 5.80
N GLY A 80 -12.15 -7.75 4.83
CA GLY A 80 -12.45 -7.23 3.48
C GLY A 80 -11.27 -7.27 2.49
N GLY A 81 -10.19 -7.99 2.79
CA GLY A 81 -9.07 -8.16 1.85
C GLY A 81 -8.04 -7.02 1.89
N THR A 82 -8.16 -6.11 2.85
CA THR A 82 -7.27 -4.96 3.08
C THR A 82 -5.94 -5.43 3.65
N ALA A 83 -4.84 -5.14 2.95
CA ALA A 83 -3.50 -5.29 3.52
C ALA A 83 -3.01 -3.93 4.02
N GLU A 84 -2.12 -3.94 4.99
CA GLU A 84 -1.49 -2.72 5.49
C GLU A 84 -0.24 -2.43 4.62
N ILE A 85 -0.13 -1.23 4.04
CA ILE A 85 1.13 -0.77 3.43
C ILE A 85 2.01 -0.22 4.55
N VAL A 86 3.24 -0.70 4.59
CA VAL A 86 4.25 -0.19 5.52
C VAL A 86 5.28 0.66 4.79
N ALA A 87 5.47 0.45 3.48
CA ALA A 87 6.33 1.30 2.66
C ALA A 87 5.98 1.23 1.17
N MET A 88 6.27 2.32 0.45
CA MET A 88 6.17 2.40 -1.01
C MET A 88 7.32 3.26 -1.58
N GLN A 89 7.86 2.87 -2.73
CA GLN A 89 8.85 3.67 -3.46
C GLN A 89 8.67 3.53 -4.98
N THR A 90 8.96 4.58 -5.74
CA THR A 90 9.03 4.49 -7.21
C THR A 90 10.22 3.65 -7.65
N LEU A 91 10.06 2.89 -8.75
CA LEU A 91 11.16 2.19 -9.42
C LEU A 91 11.94 3.10 -10.39
#